data_AF-A0A9E2YB78-F1
#
_entry.id   AF-A0A9E2YB78-F1
#
_cell.length_a   1.000
_cell.length_b   1.000
_cell.length_c   1.000
_cell.angle_alpha   90.00
_cell.angle_beta   90.00
_cell.angle_gamma   90.00
#
_symmetry.space_group_name_H-M   'P 1'
#
loop_
_entity.id
_entity.type
_entity.pdbx_description
1 polymer ?
#
loop_
_entity_poly.entity_id
_entity_poly.type
_entity_poly.pdbx_seq_one_letter_code
_entity_poly.pdbx_strand_id
1 'polypeptide(L)'
;MSPIVFLALIITVTAWASAANVLQRRRWRKKLAKLSSELHMAYSHDDRFGLADRVAEHFPIPGVASLRVIDLLYASEGKGYRYLFSAEYTNGVIRSKYRILRAVTFVESRGASDAAVWSTLTLAPDNLPLIEQYRHLANHHAPPSTAGS
;
A
#
# COMPACT_ATOMS: atom_id res chain seq x y z
N MET A 1 29.18 -30.44 18.12
CA MET A 1 29.53 -29.18 17.41
C MET A 1 30.04 -28.17 18.42
N SER A 2 31.06 -27.38 18.09
CA SER A 2 31.55 -26.33 18.99
C SER A 2 30.51 -25.20 19.10
N PRO A 3 30.27 -24.64 20.31
CA PRO A 3 29.37 -23.50 20.51
C PRO A 3 29.69 -22.30 19.61
N ILE A 4 30.98 -22.07 19.32
CA ILE A 4 31.44 -20.98 18.45
C ILE A 4 30.99 -21.19 17.01
N VAL A 5 31.08 -22.42 16.50
CA VAL A 5 30.65 -22.77 15.14
C VAL A 5 29.14 -22.60 14.99
N PHE A 6 28.38 -23.00 16.01
CA PHE A 6 26.93 -22.81 16.03
C PHE A 6 26.54 -21.33 16.02
N LEU A 7 27.18 -20.50 16.85
CA LEU A 7 26.95 -19.05 16.87
C LEU A 7 27.29 -18.41 15.51
N ALA A 8 28.44 -18.76 14.93
CA ALA A 8 28.84 -18.25 13.62
C ALA A 8 27.80 -18.57 12.54
N LEU A 9 27.29 -19.81 12.52
CA LEU A 9 26.24 -20.24 11.60
C LEU A 9 24.95 -19.42 11.76
N ILE A 10 24.49 -19.20 13.00
CA ILE A 10 23.29 -18.38 13.26
C ILE A 10 23.46 -16.96 12.72
N ILE A 11 24.62 -16.35 12.97
CA ILE A 11 24.90 -14.98 12.51
C ILE A 11 24.88 -14.93 10.98
N THR A 12 25.54 -15.87 10.30
CA THR A 12 25.57 -15.90 8.82
C THR A 12 24.18 -16.08 8.23
N VAL A 13 23.38 -17.03 8.74
CA VAL A 13 22.00 -17.26 8.26
C VAL A 13 21.13 -16.03 8.49
N THR A 14 21.24 -15.39 9.66
CA THR A 14 20.47 -14.18 9.98
C THR A 14 20.87 -13.00 9.10
N ALA A 15 22.17 -12.84 8.84
CA ALA A 15 22.68 -11.81 7.95
C ALA A 15 22.17 -12.01 6.51
N TRP A 16 22.18 -13.23 6.00
CA TRP A 16 21.62 -13.53 4.67
C TRP A 16 20.12 -13.32 4.59
N ALA A 17 19.35 -13.76 5.58
CA ALA A 17 17.91 -13.52 5.62
C ALA A 17 17.60 -12.01 5.63
N SER A 18 18.37 -11.23 6.40
CA SER A 18 18.25 -9.77 6.45
C SER A 18 18.60 -9.12 5.11
N ALA A 19 19.71 -9.54 4.48
CA ALA A 19 20.12 -9.05 3.17
C ALA A 19 19.07 -9.35 2.08
N ALA A 20 18.52 -10.57 2.08
CA ALA A 20 17.46 -10.97 1.16
C ALA A 20 16.20 -10.09 1.33
N ASN A 21 15.79 -9.85 2.58
CA ASN A 21 14.66 -8.97 2.89
C ASN A 21 14.88 -7.53 2.41
N VAL A 22 16.08 -6.97 2.63
CA VAL A 22 16.42 -5.62 2.16
C VAL A 22 16.40 -5.53 0.64
N LEU A 23 16.97 -6.53 -0.05
CA LEU A 23 16.99 -6.58 -1.52
C LEU A 23 15.58 -6.72 -2.09
N GLN A 24 14.73 -7.56 -1.50
CA GLN A 24 13.35 -7.71 -1.92
C GLN A 24 12.56 -6.40 -1.78
N ARG A 25 12.70 -5.71 -0.64
CA ARG A 25 12.09 -4.38 -0.43
C ARG A 25 12.57 -3.36 -1.46
N ARG A 26 13.87 -3.34 -1.75
CA ARG A 26 14.44 -2.42 -2.77
C ARG A 26 13.88 -2.71 -4.17
N ARG A 27 13.79 -3.99 -4.55
CA ARG A 27 13.21 -4.40 -5.85
C ARG A 27 11.74 -3.99 -5.94
N TRP A 28 11.00 -4.17 -4.85
CA TRP A 28 9.60 -3.78 -4.75
C TRP A 28 9.41 -2.26 -4.95
N ARG A 29 10.14 -1.46 -4.18
CA ARG A 29 10.11 0.02 -4.29
C ARG A 29 10.46 0.50 -5.70
N LYS A 30 11.42 -0.14 -6.37
CA LYS A 30 11.77 0.19 -7.77
C LYS A 30 10.61 -0.09 -8.73
N LYS A 31 9.90 -1.21 -8.56
CA LYS A 31 8.73 -1.55 -9.39
C LYS A 31 7.60 -0.54 -9.21
N LEU A 32 7.32 -0.15 -7.96
CA LEU A 32 6.30 0.85 -7.67
C LEU A 32 6.68 2.25 -8.13
N ALA A 33 7.94 2.67 -7.98
CA ALA A 33 8.41 3.94 -8.52
C ALA A 33 8.29 3.99 -10.04
N LYS A 34 8.59 2.88 -10.73
CA LYS A 34 8.35 2.78 -12.18
C LYS A 34 6.86 2.88 -12.51
N LEU A 35 6.01 2.16 -11.77
CA LEU A 35 4.56 2.20 -11.96
C LEU A 35 3.99 3.59 -11.69
N SER A 36 4.50 4.32 -10.69
CA SER A 36 4.04 5.67 -10.40
C SER A 36 4.38 6.63 -11.54
N SER A 37 5.54 6.48 -12.17
CA SER A 37 5.86 7.21 -13.41
C SER A 37 4.90 6.86 -14.56
N GLU A 38 4.61 5.58 -14.77
CA GLU A 38 3.64 5.12 -15.79
C GLU A 38 2.24 5.73 -15.55
N LEU A 39 1.83 5.85 -14.28
CA LEU A 39 0.54 6.42 -13.87
C LEU A 39 0.53 7.94 -13.67
N HIS A 40 1.67 8.60 -13.84
CA HIS A 40 1.86 10.03 -13.60
C HIS A 40 1.49 10.45 -12.17
N MET A 41 1.80 9.58 -11.20
CA MET A 41 1.60 9.78 -9.76
C MET A 41 2.93 9.93 -9.04
N ALA A 42 2.94 10.74 -7.98
CA ALA A 42 4.06 10.85 -7.06
C ALA A 42 4.10 9.63 -6.13
N TYR A 43 5.29 9.09 -5.87
CA TYR A 43 5.50 7.94 -4.99
C TYR A 43 6.13 8.36 -3.65
N SER A 44 5.62 7.82 -2.56
CA SER A 44 6.15 7.92 -1.20
C SER A 44 6.11 6.55 -0.55
N HIS A 45 7.23 6.12 0.05
CA HIS A 45 7.24 4.83 0.75
C HIS A 45 6.42 4.87 2.05
N ASP A 46 6.45 6.00 2.75
CA ASP A 46 5.82 6.18 4.05
C ASP A 46 4.50 6.93 3.93
N ASP A 47 3.64 6.76 4.94
CA ASP A 47 2.36 7.45 5.08
C ASP A 47 2.54 8.94 5.44
N ARG A 48 2.93 9.74 4.46
CA ARG A 48 3.22 11.17 4.65
C ARG A 48 1.98 12.01 5.00
N PHE A 49 0.78 11.50 4.79
CA PHE A 49 -0.46 12.24 5.02
C PHE A 49 -1.28 11.70 6.20
N GLY A 50 -0.72 10.79 6.99
CA GLY A 50 -1.44 10.16 8.11
C GLY A 50 -2.71 9.44 7.66
N LEU A 51 -2.69 8.84 6.47
CA LEU A 51 -3.82 8.11 5.90
C LEU A 51 -4.21 6.91 6.75
N ALA A 52 -3.28 6.27 7.46
CA ALA A 52 -3.57 5.07 8.26
C ALA A 52 -4.65 5.34 9.32
N ASP A 53 -4.51 6.40 10.10
CA ASP A 53 -5.48 6.77 11.14
C ASP A 53 -6.81 7.21 10.50
N ARG A 54 -6.72 7.99 9.42
CA ARG A 54 -7.85 8.49 8.66
C ARG A 54 -8.70 7.34 8.07
N VAL A 55 -8.07 6.39 7.40
CA VAL A 55 -8.75 5.30 6.70
C VAL A 55 -9.15 4.13 7.60
N ALA A 56 -8.61 4.03 8.81
CA ALA A 56 -8.92 2.94 9.74
C ALA A 56 -10.42 2.85 10.07
N GLU A 57 -11.06 3.99 10.32
CA GLU A 57 -12.49 4.05 10.66
C GLU A 57 -13.40 3.68 9.48
N HIS A 58 -12.92 3.91 8.26
CA HIS A 58 -13.67 3.71 7.02
C HIS A 58 -13.25 2.43 6.29
N PHE A 59 -12.35 1.64 6.88
CA PHE A 59 -11.78 0.48 6.21
C PHE A 59 -12.87 -0.59 6.00
N PRO A 60 -13.10 -1.07 4.77
CA PRO A 60 -14.28 -1.87 4.45
C PRO A 60 -14.20 -3.33 4.93
N ILE A 61 -13.08 -3.73 5.54
CA ILE A 61 -12.95 -5.03 6.18
C ILE A 61 -13.15 -4.83 7.70
N PRO A 62 -14.26 -5.33 8.28
CA PRO A 62 -14.53 -5.14 9.70
C PRO A 62 -13.55 -5.93 10.56
N GLY A 63 -13.19 -5.37 11.72
CA GLY A 63 -12.35 -6.05 12.72
C GLY A 63 -10.87 -6.15 12.34
N VAL A 64 -10.40 -5.35 11.38
CA VAL A 64 -8.96 -5.23 11.08
C VAL A 64 -8.22 -4.62 12.26
N ALA A 65 -7.04 -5.15 12.54
CA ALA A 65 -6.16 -4.64 13.59
C ALA A 65 -4.79 -4.25 13.00
N SER A 66 -4.15 -3.26 13.62
CA SER A 66 -2.81 -2.79 13.25
C SER A 66 -2.70 -2.39 11.77
N LEU A 67 -3.70 -1.67 11.27
CA LEU A 67 -3.70 -1.13 9.91
C LEU A 67 -2.52 -0.18 9.73
N ARG A 68 -1.78 -0.35 8.63
CA ARG A 68 -0.69 0.52 8.22
C ARG A 68 -0.83 0.84 6.74
N VAL A 69 -0.54 2.07 6.40
CA VAL A 69 -0.44 2.53 5.02
C VAL A 69 1.04 2.57 4.65
N ILE A 70 1.41 1.88 3.58
CA ILE A 70 2.76 1.90 3.01
C ILE A 70 2.67 2.06 1.49
N ASP A 71 3.78 2.46 0.88
CA ASP A 71 3.92 2.49 -0.57
C ASP A 71 2.82 3.30 -1.28
N LEU A 72 2.71 4.56 -0.87
CA LEU A 72 1.71 5.51 -1.33
C LEU A 72 2.06 6.10 -2.70
N LEU A 73 1.10 6.04 -3.61
CA LEU A 73 1.06 6.78 -4.86
C LEU A 73 -0.05 7.83 -4.76
N TYR A 74 0.23 9.06 -5.16
CA TYR A 74 -0.76 10.13 -5.11
C TYR A 74 -0.64 11.09 -6.29
N ALA A 75 -1.76 11.63 -6.73
CA ALA A 75 -1.82 12.65 -7.79
C ALA A 75 -3.02 13.56 -7.58
N SER A 76 -2.95 14.77 -8.11
CA SER A 76 -4.15 15.60 -8.24
C SER A 76 -4.97 15.08 -9.41
N GLU A 77 -6.28 14.90 -9.20
CA GLU A 77 -7.21 14.42 -10.22
C GLU A 77 -8.46 15.31 -10.21
N GLY A 78 -8.63 16.13 -11.25
CA GLY A 78 -9.75 17.06 -11.38
C GLY A 78 -9.90 18.00 -10.17
N LYS A 79 -10.99 17.81 -9.43
CA LYS A 79 -11.31 18.59 -8.22
C LYS A 79 -10.80 17.94 -6.93
N GLY A 80 -9.85 17.00 -6.98
CA GLY A 80 -9.43 16.26 -5.80
C GLY A 80 -8.01 15.72 -5.86
N TYR A 81 -7.72 14.85 -4.90
CA TYR A 81 -6.49 14.06 -4.83
C TYR A 81 -6.86 12.59 -4.86
N ARG A 82 -6.19 11.84 -5.72
CA ARG A 82 -6.31 10.39 -5.75
C ARG A 82 -5.13 9.78 -5.02
N TYR A 83 -5.43 8.78 -4.20
CA TYR A 83 -4.47 8.00 -3.45
C TYR A 83 -4.58 6.53 -3.83
N LEU A 84 -3.44 5.89 -4.08
CA LEU A 84 -3.29 4.44 -4.23
C LEU A 84 -2.21 4.00 -3.24
N PHE A 85 -2.48 3.05 -2.36
CA PHE A 85 -1.50 2.60 -1.36
C PHE A 85 -1.66 1.14 -1.02
N SER A 86 -0.65 0.58 -0.37
CA SER A 86 -0.72 -0.75 0.20
C SER A 86 -1.18 -0.64 1.65
N ALA A 87 -2.31 -1.26 1.96
CA ALA A 87 -2.79 -1.45 3.31
C ALA A 87 -2.24 -2.77 3.87
N GLU A 88 -1.41 -2.69 4.89
CA GLU A 88 -0.97 -3.84 5.67
C GLU A 88 -1.80 -3.92 6.95
N TYR A 89 -2.50 -5.03 7.18
CA TYR A 89 -3.36 -5.19 8.36
C TYR A 89 -3.36 -6.64 8.84
N THR A 90 -3.75 -6.84 10.09
CA THR A 90 -3.97 -8.17 10.65
C THR A 90 -5.45 -8.51 10.51
N ASN A 91 -5.74 -9.64 9.86
CA ASN A 91 -7.08 -10.20 9.79
C ASN A 91 -7.27 -11.29 10.85
N GLY A 92 -8.46 -11.33 11.45
CA GLY A 92 -8.86 -12.31 12.46
C GLY A 92 -8.79 -11.79 13.90
N VAL A 93 -9.87 -12.02 14.65
CA VAL A 93 -9.99 -11.60 16.07
C VAL A 93 -9.91 -12.78 17.03
N ILE A 94 -10.40 -13.98 16.65
CA ILE A 94 -10.69 -15.08 17.61
C ILE A 94 -9.83 -16.34 17.43
N ARG A 95 -9.39 -16.72 16.23
CA ARG A 95 -8.66 -18.00 16.02
C ARG A 95 -7.26 -17.83 15.45
N SER A 96 -7.16 -17.34 14.21
CA SER A 96 -5.90 -17.20 13.50
C SER A 96 -5.70 -15.75 13.10
N LYS A 97 -4.60 -15.16 13.56
CA LYS A 97 -4.17 -13.82 13.16
C LYS A 97 -3.14 -13.96 12.05
N TYR A 98 -3.44 -13.44 10.87
CA TYR A 98 -2.49 -13.41 9.77
C TYR A 98 -2.43 -12.03 9.16
N ARG A 99 -1.25 -11.69 8.65
CA ARG A 99 -0.98 -10.38 8.09
C ARG A 99 -1.33 -10.38 6.60
N ILE A 100 -2.14 -9.43 6.19
CA ILE A 100 -2.55 -9.23 4.80
C ILE A 100 -1.94 -7.93 4.30
N LEU A 101 -1.52 -7.95 3.04
CA LEU A 101 -1.09 -6.77 2.29
C LEU A 101 -1.96 -6.64 1.04
N ARG A 102 -2.65 -5.51 0.89
CA ARG A 102 -3.61 -5.31 -0.21
C ARG A 102 -3.57 -3.88 -0.72
N ALA A 103 -3.60 -3.68 -2.04
CA ALA A 103 -3.69 -2.34 -2.60
C ALA A 103 -5.09 -1.76 -2.41
N VAL A 104 -5.15 -0.47 -2.13
CA VAL A 104 -6.36 0.29 -1.84
C VAL A 104 -6.30 1.62 -2.59
N THR A 105 -7.46 2.12 -3.01
CA THR A 105 -7.58 3.47 -3.58
C THR A 105 -8.78 4.22 -3.03
N PHE A 106 -8.66 5.54 -2.94
CA PHE A 106 -9.77 6.45 -2.75
C PHE A 106 -9.42 7.83 -3.35
N VAL A 107 -10.43 8.67 -3.47
CA VAL A 107 -10.31 10.06 -3.92
C VAL A 107 -10.79 10.99 -2.81
N GLU A 108 -10.00 12.01 -2.52
CA GLU A 108 -10.31 13.09 -1.59
C GLU A 108 -10.73 14.34 -2.38
N SER A 109 -11.95 14.84 -2.17
CA SER A 109 -12.43 16.04 -2.86
C SER A 109 -11.85 17.34 -2.27
N ARG A 110 -11.45 18.28 -3.14
CA ARG A 110 -10.97 19.62 -2.79
C ARG A 110 -12.17 20.55 -2.69
N GLY A 111 -12.60 20.89 -1.47
CA GLY A 111 -13.59 21.96 -1.29
C GLY A 111 -14.62 21.81 -0.17
N ALA A 112 -14.59 20.74 0.63
CA ALA A 112 -15.44 20.66 1.81
C ALA A 112 -14.72 21.32 2.99
N SER A 113 -15.16 22.52 3.39
CA SER A 113 -14.50 23.32 4.43
C SER A 113 -14.61 22.76 5.85
N ASP A 114 -15.37 21.68 6.08
CA ASP A 114 -15.56 21.13 7.44
C ASP A 114 -15.36 19.60 7.56
N ALA A 115 -15.28 18.85 6.47
CA ALA A 115 -14.87 17.45 6.50
C ALA A 115 -14.45 17.05 5.10
N ALA A 116 -13.21 16.61 4.91
CA ALA A 116 -12.77 16.06 3.63
C ALA A 116 -13.73 14.95 3.20
N VAL A 117 -14.50 15.18 2.14
CA VAL A 117 -15.41 14.17 1.59
C VAL A 117 -14.57 13.19 0.80
N TRP A 118 -14.43 11.98 1.34
CA TRP A 118 -13.72 10.89 0.69
C TRP A 118 -14.68 10.02 -0.10
N SER A 119 -14.20 9.49 -1.22
CA SER A 119 -14.86 8.34 -1.84
C SER A 119 -14.72 7.12 -0.94
N THR A 120 -15.61 6.15 -1.13
CA THR A 120 -15.46 4.82 -0.52
C THR A 120 -14.09 4.23 -0.87
N LEU A 121 -13.42 3.65 0.13
CA LEU A 121 -12.18 2.93 -0.05
C LEU A 121 -12.42 1.67 -0.89
N THR A 122 -11.74 1.58 -2.02
CA THR A 122 -11.84 0.42 -2.91
C THR A 122 -10.58 -0.43 -2.79
N LEU A 123 -10.76 -1.73 -2.50
CA LEU A 123 -9.65 -2.69 -2.42
C LEU A 123 -9.52 -3.45 -3.73
N ALA A 124 -8.29 -3.68 -4.17
CA ALA A 124 -8.02 -4.55 -5.31
C ALA A 124 -8.41 -6.00 -5.01
N PRO A 125 -8.68 -6.87 -5.98
CA PRO A 125 -8.84 -8.32 -5.74
C PRO A 125 -7.62 -8.92 -5.02
N ASP A 126 -7.84 -9.85 -4.07
CA ASP A 126 -6.79 -10.47 -3.25
C ASP A 126 -6.04 -11.61 -3.94
N ASN A 127 -6.59 -12.15 -5.02
CA ASN A 127 -5.99 -13.19 -5.85
C ASN A 127 -4.94 -12.67 -6.84
N LEU A 128 -4.73 -11.34 -6.92
CA LEU A 128 -3.75 -10.74 -7.83
C LEU A 128 -2.42 -10.45 -7.13
N PRO A 129 -1.28 -10.57 -7.84
CA PRO A 129 -0.01 -10.03 -7.35
C PRO A 129 -0.13 -8.54 -7.06
N LEU A 130 0.57 -8.03 -6.05
CA LEU A 130 0.38 -6.66 -5.56
C LEU A 130 0.60 -5.58 -6.65
N ILE A 131 1.55 -5.71 -7.58
CA ILE A 131 1.67 -4.74 -8.70
C ILE A 131 0.44 -4.74 -9.59
N GLU A 132 -0.11 -5.92 -9.87
CA GLU A 132 -1.34 -6.04 -10.67
C GLU A 132 -2.55 -5.50 -9.91
N GLN A 133 -2.56 -5.57 -8.58
CA GLN A 133 -3.55 -4.89 -7.76
C GLN A 133 -3.51 -3.36 -7.96
N TYR A 134 -2.33 -2.74 -7.96
CA TYR A 134 -2.22 -1.30 -8.25
C TYR A 134 -2.67 -0.98 -9.68
N ARG A 135 -2.26 -1.77 -10.67
CA ARG A 135 -2.69 -1.59 -12.08
C ARG A 135 -4.20 -1.72 -12.23
N HIS A 136 -4.79 -2.73 -11.59
CA HIS A 136 -6.23 -2.95 -11.56
C HIS A 136 -6.95 -1.72 -11.01
N LEU A 137 -6.54 -1.21 -9.85
CA LEU A 137 -7.14 -0.01 -9.26
C LEU A 137 -6.91 1.27 -10.07
N ALA A 138 -5.73 1.39 -10.70
CA ALA A 138 -5.43 2.51 -11.58
C ALA A 138 -6.42 2.58 -12.76
N ASN A 139 -6.68 1.44 -13.40
CA ASN A 139 -7.55 1.36 -14.56
C ASN A 139 -9.05 1.50 -14.22
N HIS A 140 -9.50 0.93 -13.11
CA HIS A 140 -10.93 0.95 -12.73
C HIS A 140 -11.42 2.32 -12.25
N HIS A 141 -10.51 3.19 -11.85
CA HIS A 141 -10.81 4.56 -11.44
C HIS A 141 -10.10 5.59 -12.34
N ALA A 142 -9.69 5.20 -13.55
CA ALA A 142 -9.16 6.18 -14.49
C ALA A 142 -10.23 7.25 -14.74
N PRO A 143 -9.88 8.56 -14.67
CA PRO A 143 -10.82 9.59 -15.06
C PRO A 143 -11.25 9.30 -16.51
N PRO A 144 -12.51 9.57 -16.90
CA PRO A 144 -12.88 9.50 -18.31
C PRO A 144 -11.88 10.37 -19.06
N SER A 145 -11.20 9.80 -20.06
CA SER A 145 -10.21 10.56 -20.82
C SER A 145 -10.92 11.80 -21.34
N THR A 146 -10.41 12.98 -20.99
CA THR A 146 -10.84 14.23 -21.63
C THR A 146 -10.28 14.21 -23.05
N ALA A 147 -10.89 13.38 -23.89
CA ALA A 147 -10.74 13.43 -25.32
C ALA A 147 -11.51 14.65 -25.80
N GLY A 148 -10.78 15.69 -26.20
CA GLY A 148 -11.33 16.80 -26.97
C GLY A 148 -11.24 18.16 -26.29
N SER A 149 -10.16 18.87 -26.58
CA SER A 149 -10.17 20.30 -26.88
C SER A 149 -8.89 20.66 -27.61
#